data_AF-A0A955WYX9-F1
#
_entry.id   AF-A0A955WYX9-F1
#
_cell.length_a   1.000
_cell.length_b   1.000
_cell.length_c   1.000
_cell.angle_alpha   90.00
_cell.angle_beta   90.00
_cell.angle_gamma   90.00
#
_symmetry.space_group_name_H-M   'P 1'
#
loop_
_entity.id
_entity.type
_entity.pdbx_description
1 polymer ?
#
loop_
_entity_poly.entity_id
_entity_poly.type
_entity_poly.pdbx_seq_one_letter_code
_entity_poly.pdbx_strand_id
1 'polypeptide(L)'
;MKKRWCLVGALVCLGCDADGEAAAGQSEAGAVDAALDAAADAAGGGGGGPASDGGTADAGASPQGSNSNACLARLGAMQPVCPTADAVALPTAECCEAFRAFQEDACGCSPFVAAVVGESAGGAPLIDRLVGGLTAVCPTLGVALPELDCDAATAPSGIATGVQATYQGGTCGVGDAELDARRFRTILAFSALFEAAETAACVDTPALIQDLEALGTPELAVEVPYGIGTYKGYEDAAEYLSIAFKGSNHGFWVGRFLEIDPNERAFLEVSADGGTWVQGATTPGAFFNEALPYAGVYSEQQVTFPGCEDRIEHYTVRPTDGMRTLVEHFVWGASLFKRWGVEDICRYHTRYCADDPETRQYASEAECLDFMRTLPLYSAGCGPNRPLAGLSLPCKFKHHFMVPANPALHCPHIGPPGQHDPHDKLKCDDEAECSDPDQAAGWPDVVRIGDQTPDAVRALAEASNAGFEDEPLGCVLPTHPE
;
A
#
# COMPACT_ATOMS: atom_id res chain seq x y z
N MET A 1 23.68 18.78 -2.22
CA MET A 1 23.85 17.34 -2.51
C MET A 1 23.17 16.58 -1.38
N LYS A 2 21.96 16.05 -1.62
CA LYS A 2 21.13 15.36 -0.62
C LYS A 2 21.14 13.86 -1.00
N LYS A 3 21.81 13.01 -0.22
CA LYS A 3 21.79 11.53 -0.33
C LYS A 3 20.68 11.02 0.61
N ARG A 4 19.63 10.40 0.05
CA ARG A 4 19.29 8.95 0.03
C ARG A 4 18.97 8.36 1.41
N TRP A 5 17.72 7.92 1.54
CA TRP A 5 17.12 7.23 2.68
C TRP A 5 16.58 5.91 2.13
N CYS A 6 17.11 4.77 2.58
CA CYS A 6 16.37 3.52 2.47
C CYS A 6 15.77 3.30 3.85
N LEU A 7 14.47 3.12 3.93
CA LEU A 7 13.91 2.48 5.11
C LEU A 7 13.28 1.18 4.65
N VAL A 8 13.84 0.09 5.17
CA VAL A 8 13.13 -1.11 5.62
C VAL A 8 12.27 -1.78 4.56
N GLY A 9 12.99 -2.56 3.77
CA GLY A 9 12.49 -3.58 2.82
C GLY A 9 13.69 -4.40 2.34
N ALA A 10 14.83 -3.74 2.14
CA ALA A 10 16.10 -4.37 1.78
C ALA A 10 16.80 -5.16 2.91
N LEU A 11 16.29 -5.12 4.16
CA LEU A 11 16.83 -5.93 5.27
C LEU A 11 16.11 -7.29 5.44
N VAL A 12 15.02 -7.52 4.72
CA VAL A 12 14.28 -8.81 4.70
C VAL A 12 14.68 -9.68 3.49
N CYS A 13 15.60 -9.22 2.64
CA CYS A 13 16.18 -10.06 1.58
C CYS A 13 17.30 -10.96 2.12
N LEU A 14 16.95 -11.96 2.93
CA LEU A 14 17.86 -13.04 3.32
C LEU A 14 17.20 -14.41 3.12
N GLY A 15 17.61 -15.10 2.03
CA GLY A 15 17.72 -16.55 2.01
C GLY A 15 16.75 -17.33 1.09
N CYS A 16 16.88 -17.18 -0.23
CA CYS A 16 16.56 -18.28 -1.14
C CYS A 16 17.85 -18.78 -1.77
N ASP A 17 18.42 -19.83 -1.20
CA ASP A 17 19.40 -20.67 -1.90
C ASP A 17 18.70 -21.26 -3.13
N ALA A 18 19.15 -20.83 -4.31
CA ALA A 18 18.81 -21.46 -5.57
C ALA A 18 19.55 -22.80 -5.64
N ASP A 19 18.96 -23.86 -5.08
CA ASP A 19 19.15 -25.26 -5.46
C ASP A 19 18.30 -26.17 -4.55
N GLY A 20 17.06 -26.46 -4.94
CA GLY A 20 16.21 -27.42 -4.24
C GLY A 20 14.95 -27.77 -5.02
N GLU A 21 14.86 -29.02 -5.46
CA GLU A 21 13.74 -29.59 -6.23
C GLU A 21 12.37 -29.32 -5.59
N ALA A 22 11.42 -28.95 -6.44
CA ALA A 22 10.03 -28.70 -6.10
C ALA A 22 9.37 -29.92 -5.43
N ALA A 23 8.98 -29.76 -4.16
CA ALA A 23 7.97 -30.59 -3.51
C ALA A 23 6.68 -29.77 -3.41
N ALA A 24 5.70 -30.10 -4.26
CA ALA A 24 4.38 -29.52 -4.23
C ALA A 24 3.59 -29.98 -2.99
N GLY A 25 2.93 -29.03 -2.32
CA GLY A 25 1.74 -29.30 -1.50
C GLY A 25 1.87 -28.98 -0.02
N GLN A 26 1.68 -27.71 0.33
CA GLN A 26 1.00 -27.25 1.56
C GLN A 26 0.64 -25.76 1.39
N SER A 27 -0.61 -25.40 1.71
CA SER A 27 -1.19 -24.06 1.56
C SER A 27 -0.55 -23.04 2.50
N GLU A 28 -0.24 -21.85 1.98
CA GLU A 28 0.47 -20.72 2.63
C GLU A 28 -0.31 -19.98 3.74
N ALA A 29 -1.34 -20.60 4.34
CA ALA A 29 -2.12 -19.99 5.41
C ALA A 29 -1.33 -19.73 6.72
N GLY A 30 -0.14 -20.32 6.88
CA GLY A 30 0.61 -20.28 8.15
C GLY A 30 1.45 -19.02 8.42
N ALA A 31 1.71 -18.18 7.41
CA ALA A 31 2.54 -16.97 7.61
C ALA A 31 1.75 -15.82 8.26
N VAL A 32 0.44 -15.75 7.97
CA VAL A 32 -0.48 -14.75 8.55
C VAL A 32 -0.81 -15.10 10.01
N ASP A 33 -1.04 -16.38 10.31
CA ASP A 33 -1.32 -16.85 11.68
C ASP A 33 -0.21 -16.48 12.69
N ALA A 34 1.07 -16.54 12.29
CA ALA A 34 2.19 -16.19 13.17
C ALA A 34 2.25 -14.70 13.53
N ALA A 35 1.76 -13.82 12.65
CA ALA A 35 1.65 -12.38 12.92
C ALA A 35 0.39 -12.05 13.73
N LEU A 36 -0.71 -12.80 13.53
CA LEU A 36 -1.99 -12.60 14.21
C LEU A 36 -2.01 -13.12 15.66
N ASP A 37 -1.30 -14.22 15.95
CA ASP A 37 -1.18 -14.76 17.32
C ASP A 37 -0.47 -13.79 18.29
N ALA A 38 0.29 -12.82 17.78
CA ALA A 38 0.92 -11.77 18.60
C ALA A 38 -0.02 -10.60 18.94
N ALA A 39 -1.14 -10.43 18.22
CA ALA A 39 -2.07 -9.30 18.37
C ALA A 39 -3.34 -9.65 19.20
N ALA A 40 -3.67 -10.93 19.35
CA ALA A 40 -4.97 -11.36 19.90
C ALA A 40 -5.12 -11.27 21.44
N ASP A 41 -4.07 -10.95 22.20
CA ASP A 41 -4.06 -11.13 23.66
C ASP A 41 -4.56 -9.92 24.52
N ALA A 42 -5.10 -8.85 23.92
CA ALA A 42 -5.57 -7.70 24.71
C ALA A 42 -6.71 -6.90 24.07
N ALA A 43 -7.97 -7.33 24.24
CA ALA A 43 -9.12 -6.48 23.94
C ALA A 43 -10.17 -6.54 25.06
N GLY A 44 -10.24 -5.46 25.85
CA GLY A 44 -11.14 -5.33 26.99
C GLY A 44 -11.58 -3.88 27.24
N GLY A 45 -12.49 -3.38 26.40
CA GLY A 45 -13.55 -2.42 26.73
C GLY A 45 -13.20 -0.94 26.97
N GLY A 46 -13.80 -0.05 26.17
CA GLY A 46 -13.99 1.36 26.54
C GLY A 46 -14.40 2.24 25.36
N GLY A 47 -15.69 2.59 25.26
CA GLY A 47 -16.22 3.46 24.21
C GLY A 47 -15.99 4.96 24.45
N GLY A 48 -15.78 5.70 23.36
CA GLY A 48 -15.79 7.17 23.30
C GLY A 48 -15.77 7.63 21.85
N GLY A 49 -16.73 8.46 21.44
CA GLY A 49 -16.99 8.84 20.04
C GLY A 49 -16.02 9.86 19.41
N PRO A 50 -16.11 10.09 18.08
CA PRO A 50 -15.07 10.76 17.32
C PRO A 50 -15.22 12.28 17.28
N ALA A 51 -14.09 12.97 17.23
CA ALA A 51 -13.97 14.37 16.85
C ALA A 51 -13.08 14.46 15.59
N SER A 52 -13.61 15.04 14.53
CA SER A 52 -12.93 15.30 13.27
C SER A 52 -12.53 16.78 13.19
N ASP A 53 -11.27 17.08 12.93
CA ASP A 53 -10.84 18.38 12.43
C ASP A 53 -9.68 18.22 11.44
N GLY A 54 -9.94 18.56 10.18
CA GLY A 54 -8.94 18.65 9.12
C GLY A 54 -8.20 19.98 9.19
N GLY A 55 -6.90 19.92 9.49
CA GLY A 55 -6.00 21.07 9.53
C GLY A 55 -4.88 20.95 8.50
N THR A 56 -4.77 21.92 7.60
CA THR A 56 -3.67 22.07 6.66
C THR A 56 -2.35 22.34 7.39
N ALA A 57 -1.31 21.56 7.07
CA ALA A 57 0.00 21.61 7.71
C ALA A 57 0.76 22.93 7.43
N ASP A 58 1.08 23.65 8.51
CA ASP A 58 1.88 24.87 8.51
C ASP A 58 3.37 24.51 8.73
N ALA A 59 4.25 24.89 7.80
CA ALA A 59 5.64 24.46 7.71
C ALA A 59 6.62 25.24 8.63
N GLY A 60 6.21 25.56 9.86
CA GLY A 60 6.90 26.56 10.71
C GLY A 60 7.46 26.10 12.05
N ALA A 61 7.10 24.92 12.57
CA ALA A 61 7.65 24.38 13.80
C ALA A 61 8.39 23.08 13.48
N SER A 62 9.62 22.90 13.99
CA SER A 62 10.24 21.57 13.99
C SER A 62 9.26 20.65 14.72
N PRO A 63 8.66 19.64 14.05
CA PRO A 63 7.66 18.81 14.67
C PRO A 63 8.29 18.18 15.90
N GLN A 64 7.60 18.26 17.02
CA GLN A 64 7.96 17.47 18.19
C GLN A 64 7.75 16.00 17.79
N GLY A 65 8.83 15.33 17.35
CA GLY A 65 8.75 13.95 16.86
C GLY A 65 8.51 12.95 17.99
N SER A 66 7.92 11.80 17.66
CA SER A 66 7.78 10.68 18.58
C SER A 66 9.14 10.03 18.92
N ASN A 67 9.15 9.18 19.94
CA ASN A 67 10.33 8.37 20.30
C ASN A 67 10.77 7.49 19.14
N SER A 68 9.79 6.94 18.42
CA SER A 68 9.99 6.15 17.23
C SER A 68 10.66 6.96 16.12
N ASN A 69 10.25 8.21 15.88
CA ASN A 69 10.94 9.09 14.92
C ASN A 69 12.39 9.39 15.31
N ALA A 70 12.66 9.62 16.59
CA ALA A 70 14.03 9.83 17.07
C ALA A 70 14.90 8.59 16.77
N CYS A 71 14.40 7.39 17.08
CA CYS A 71 15.12 6.16 16.79
C CYS A 71 15.25 5.85 15.29
N LEU A 72 14.25 6.17 14.47
CA LEU A 72 14.36 6.08 13.00
C LEU A 72 15.46 7.01 12.47
N ALA A 73 15.53 8.25 12.98
CA ALA A 73 16.56 9.19 12.59
C ALA A 73 17.96 8.68 12.96
N ARG A 74 18.13 8.05 14.12
CA ARG A 74 19.40 7.42 14.53
C ARG A 74 19.75 6.22 13.66
N LEU A 75 18.79 5.32 13.43
CA LEU A 75 18.98 4.15 12.56
C LEU A 75 19.37 4.56 11.14
N GLY A 76 18.68 5.56 10.58
CA GLY A 76 18.99 6.13 9.26
C GLY A 76 20.36 6.82 9.21
N ALA A 77 20.81 7.44 10.30
CA ALA A 77 22.16 8.03 10.38
C ALA A 77 23.27 6.96 10.43
N MET A 78 23.00 5.78 10.98
CA MET A 78 23.94 4.65 11.00
C MET A 78 24.10 4.00 9.63
N GLN A 79 23.00 3.83 8.89
CA GLN A 79 22.98 3.04 7.65
C GLN A 79 24.04 3.43 6.59
N PRO A 80 24.30 4.71 6.27
CA PRO A 80 25.27 5.06 5.22
C PRO A 80 26.73 4.87 5.65
N VAL A 81 27.01 4.72 6.95
CA VAL A 81 28.38 4.64 7.50
C VAL A 81 28.72 3.26 8.05
N CYS A 82 27.71 2.46 8.38
CA CYS A 82 27.86 1.09 8.83
C CYS A 82 27.73 0.10 7.67
N PRO A 83 28.62 -0.90 7.58
CA PRO A 83 28.43 -2.00 6.64
C PRO A 83 27.13 -2.75 6.99
N THR A 84 26.43 -3.24 5.96
CA THR A 84 25.26 -4.11 6.18
C THR A 84 25.68 -5.39 6.90
N ALA A 85 24.76 -6.03 7.63
CA ALA A 85 25.05 -7.25 8.40
C ALA A 85 25.66 -8.37 7.55
N ASP A 86 25.39 -8.38 6.24
CA ASP A 86 25.88 -9.37 5.28
C ASP A 86 27.20 -8.99 4.62
N ALA A 87 27.66 -7.75 4.79
CA ALA A 87 28.94 -7.32 4.25
C ALA A 87 30.09 -7.81 5.13
N VAL A 88 31.05 -8.50 4.53
CA VAL A 88 32.33 -8.94 5.16
C VAL A 88 33.23 -7.75 5.56
N ALA A 89 32.75 -6.51 5.41
CA ALA A 89 33.50 -5.32 5.77
C ALA A 89 33.47 -5.10 7.29
N LEU A 90 34.65 -4.86 7.87
CA LEU A 90 34.75 -4.44 9.26
C LEU A 90 34.13 -3.04 9.44
N PRO A 91 33.41 -2.79 10.56
CA PRO A 91 32.87 -1.47 10.83
C PRO A 91 33.99 -0.43 10.97
N THR A 92 33.66 0.82 10.63
CA THR A 92 34.57 1.96 10.76
C THR A 92 34.39 2.66 12.11
N ALA A 93 35.33 3.53 12.50
CA ALA A 93 35.15 4.39 13.68
C ALA A 93 33.90 5.29 13.55
N GLU A 94 33.59 5.76 12.33
CA GLU A 94 32.39 6.54 12.04
C GLU A 94 31.10 5.73 12.27
N CYS A 95 31.07 4.46 11.83
CA CYS A 95 29.97 3.54 12.17
C CYS A 95 29.81 3.39 13.68
N CYS A 96 30.91 3.20 14.40
CA CYS A 96 30.89 3.02 15.86
C CYS A 96 30.43 4.26 16.62
N GLU A 97 30.77 5.46 16.15
CA GLU A 97 30.25 6.72 16.71
C GLU A 97 28.75 6.87 16.45
N ALA A 98 28.26 6.53 15.25
CA ALA A 98 26.84 6.52 14.96
C ALA A 98 26.08 5.49 15.81
N PHE A 99 26.65 4.30 15.99
CA PHE A 99 26.12 3.27 16.88
C PHE A 99 26.13 3.69 18.35
N ARG A 100 27.18 4.38 18.82
CA ARG A 100 27.21 4.94 20.18
C ARG A 100 26.04 5.88 20.40
N ALA A 101 25.80 6.81 19.46
CA ALA A 101 24.67 7.74 19.55
C ALA A 101 23.31 7.00 19.55
N PHE A 102 23.19 5.94 18.76
CA PHE A 102 22.00 5.07 18.77
C PHE A 102 21.79 4.36 20.12
N GLN A 103 22.87 3.94 20.78
CA GLN A 103 22.84 3.31 22.11
C GLN A 103 22.60 4.31 23.24
N GLU A 104 23.17 5.52 23.16
CA GLU A 104 22.95 6.61 24.13
C GLU A 104 21.47 7.00 24.22
N ASP A 105 20.74 6.92 23.10
CA ASP A 105 19.30 7.13 23.03
C ASP A 105 18.49 5.85 23.32
N ALA A 106 19.13 4.77 23.78
CA ALA A 106 18.52 3.46 24.07
C ALA A 106 17.71 2.84 22.93
N CYS A 107 17.96 3.26 21.68
CA CYS A 107 17.20 2.77 20.53
C CYS A 107 17.42 1.28 20.24
N GLY A 108 18.54 0.71 20.71
CA GLY A 108 18.79 -0.74 20.64
C GLY A 108 17.84 -1.58 21.49
N CYS A 109 17.15 -0.99 22.46
CA CYS A 109 16.14 -1.65 23.27
C CYS A 109 14.71 -1.37 22.82
N SER A 110 14.52 -0.57 21.76
CA SER A 110 13.18 -0.19 21.31
C SER A 110 12.50 -1.38 20.59
N PRO A 111 11.35 -1.88 21.07
CA PRO A 111 10.61 -2.93 20.38
C PRO A 111 10.16 -2.49 18.99
N PHE A 112 9.94 -1.19 18.79
CA PHE A 112 9.66 -0.63 17.47
C PHE A 112 10.87 -0.78 16.54
N VAL A 113 12.09 -0.47 17.00
CA VAL A 113 13.29 -0.68 16.17
C VAL A 113 13.48 -2.16 15.86
N ALA A 114 13.20 -3.06 16.81
CA ALA A 114 13.22 -4.49 16.54
C ALA A 114 12.22 -4.89 15.43
N ALA A 115 10.99 -4.36 15.47
CA ALA A 115 9.99 -4.59 14.43
C ALA A 115 10.42 -4.02 13.06
N VAL A 116 11.08 -2.86 13.06
CA VAL A 116 11.59 -2.20 11.85
C VAL A 116 12.77 -2.95 11.23
N VAL A 117 13.73 -3.41 12.02
CA VAL A 117 14.88 -4.15 11.48
C VAL A 117 14.48 -5.58 11.08
N GLY A 118 13.44 -6.13 11.72
CA GLY A 118 12.91 -7.45 11.43
C GLY A 118 13.71 -8.59 12.08
N GLU A 119 13.36 -9.81 11.69
CA GLU A 119 14.00 -11.03 12.17
C GLU A 119 14.93 -11.63 11.12
N SER A 120 15.96 -12.32 11.59
CA SER A 120 16.82 -13.13 10.73
C SER A 120 16.11 -14.44 10.35
N ALA A 121 16.62 -15.17 9.35
CA ALA A 121 16.10 -16.49 8.93
C ALA A 121 16.01 -17.56 10.05
N GLY A 122 16.57 -17.30 11.24
CA GLY A 122 16.44 -18.15 12.43
C GLY A 122 15.53 -17.58 13.52
N GLY A 123 14.70 -16.57 13.21
CA GLY A 123 13.77 -15.92 14.15
C GLY A 123 14.43 -15.00 15.18
N ALA A 124 15.76 -14.87 15.18
CA ALA A 124 16.45 -13.93 16.06
C ALA A 124 16.34 -12.51 15.48
N PRO A 125 15.98 -11.49 16.28
CA PRO A 125 15.95 -10.10 15.82
C PRO A 125 17.28 -9.70 15.19
N LEU A 126 17.24 -9.13 13.98
CA LEU A 126 18.46 -8.68 13.30
C LEU A 126 19.19 -7.58 14.10
N ILE A 127 18.44 -6.83 14.90
CA ILE A 127 19.00 -5.83 15.81
C ILE A 127 19.96 -6.46 16.84
N ASP A 128 19.71 -7.68 17.33
CA ASP A 128 20.60 -8.34 18.30
C ASP A 128 21.94 -8.70 17.68
N ARG A 129 21.92 -9.12 16.40
CA ARG A 129 23.16 -9.39 15.65
C ARG A 129 23.96 -8.11 15.41
N LEU A 130 23.27 -7.04 15.01
CA LEU A 130 23.88 -5.73 14.81
C LEU A 130 24.50 -5.21 16.11
N VAL A 131 23.71 -5.23 17.20
CA VAL A 131 24.13 -4.74 18.51
C VAL A 131 25.28 -5.58 19.06
N GLY A 132 25.18 -6.90 19.04
CA GLY A 132 26.23 -7.79 19.51
C GLY A 132 27.53 -7.65 18.71
N GLY A 133 27.44 -7.58 17.39
CA GLY A 133 28.59 -7.42 16.50
C GLY A 133 29.32 -6.09 16.71
N LEU A 134 28.59 -4.99 16.75
CA LEU A 134 29.19 -3.66 16.95
C LEU A 134 29.71 -3.47 18.38
N THR A 135 29.04 -4.04 19.38
CA THR A 135 29.50 -3.99 20.78
C THR A 135 30.86 -4.66 20.96
N ALA A 136 31.12 -5.74 20.24
CA ALA A 136 32.41 -6.43 20.27
C ALA A 136 33.53 -5.65 19.55
N VAL A 137 33.21 -4.98 18.44
CA VAL A 137 34.23 -4.37 17.56
C VAL A 137 34.56 -2.92 17.93
N CYS A 138 33.57 -2.10 18.29
CA CYS A 138 33.77 -0.67 18.49
C CYS A 138 34.80 -0.28 19.56
N PRO A 139 34.90 -0.98 20.70
CA PRO A 139 35.98 -0.71 21.67
C PRO A 139 37.38 -0.91 21.08
N THR A 140 37.54 -1.86 20.13
CA THR A 140 38.83 -2.11 19.45
C THR A 140 39.22 -0.98 18.51
N LEU A 141 38.24 -0.17 18.09
CA LEU A 141 38.41 1.03 17.28
C LEU A 141 38.50 2.31 18.11
N GLY A 142 38.57 2.19 19.45
CA GLY A 142 38.70 3.32 20.38
C GLY A 142 37.40 4.05 20.68
N VAL A 143 36.24 3.49 20.29
CA VAL A 143 34.92 4.06 20.61
C VAL A 143 34.36 3.30 21.81
N ALA A 144 34.31 3.97 22.96
CA ALA A 144 33.65 3.44 24.14
C ALA A 144 32.12 3.49 23.93
N LEU A 145 31.44 2.37 24.14
CA LEU A 145 30.00 2.29 24.05
C LEU A 145 29.37 2.35 25.45
N PRO A 146 28.21 3.00 25.62
CA PRO A 146 27.47 2.90 26.86
C PRO A 146 27.01 1.45 27.09
N GLU A 147 26.94 1.04 28.35
CA GLU A 147 26.31 -0.22 28.72
C GLU A 147 24.80 -0.09 28.44
N LEU A 148 24.28 -0.97 27.59
CA LEU A 148 22.87 -1.02 27.25
C LEU A 148 22.17 -1.99 28.21
N ASP A 149 21.37 -1.46 29.12
CA ASP A 149 20.50 -2.26 30.01
C ASP A 149 19.06 -2.18 29.50
N CYS A 150 18.68 -3.15 28.67
CA CYS A 150 17.31 -3.25 28.16
C CYS A 150 16.31 -3.75 29.21
N ASP A 151 16.77 -4.37 30.30
CA ASP A 151 15.89 -4.77 31.40
C ASP A 151 15.42 -3.53 32.18
N ALA A 152 16.31 -2.53 32.34
CA ALA A 152 15.97 -1.21 32.88
C ALA A 152 15.17 -0.32 31.90
N ALA A 153 15.25 -0.56 30.59
CA ALA A 153 14.51 0.16 29.56
C ALA A 153 12.99 -0.13 29.55
N THR A 154 12.53 -1.09 30.37
CA THR A 154 11.11 -1.23 30.73
C THR A 154 10.58 -0.05 31.55
N ALA A 155 11.44 0.87 32.01
CA ALA A 155 11.03 2.13 32.58
C ALA A 155 10.57 3.11 31.46
N PRO A 156 9.31 3.61 31.49
CA PRO A 156 8.75 4.56 30.52
C PRO A 156 9.51 5.90 30.35
N SER A 157 10.63 6.09 31.04
CA SER A 157 11.37 7.34 31.18
C SER A 157 12.83 7.25 30.72
N GLY A 158 13.26 6.11 30.15
CA GLY A 158 14.67 5.79 29.94
C GLY A 158 15.33 6.31 28.65
N ILE A 159 14.57 6.76 27.64
CA ILE A 159 15.15 7.43 26.47
C ILE A 159 15.62 8.82 26.92
N ALA A 160 16.92 8.93 27.16
CA ALA A 160 17.51 9.99 27.96
C ALA A 160 17.20 11.41 27.43
N THR A 161 16.46 12.17 28.26
CA THR A 161 16.51 13.65 28.36
C THR A 161 15.94 14.53 27.25
N GLY A 162 15.45 13.97 26.14
CA GLY A 162 14.81 14.77 25.06
C GLY A 162 13.36 14.39 24.73
N VAL A 163 12.87 13.31 25.31
CA VAL A 163 11.61 12.65 24.92
C VAL A 163 10.41 13.32 25.56
N GLN A 164 9.45 13.68 24.71
CA GLN A 164 8.19 14.31 25.10
C GLN A 164 7.17 13.29 25.61
N ALA A 165 6.09 13.83 26.20
CA ALA A 165 5.02 13.12 26.88
C ALA A 165 4.66 11.78 26.22
N THR A 166 4.57 10.74 27.05
CA THR A 166 3.97 9.45 26.69
C THR A 166 2.66 9.66 25.94
N TYR A 167 2.37 8.87 24.91
CA TYR A 167 1.12 8.95 24.17
C TYR A 167 -0.07 8.98 25.15
N GLN A 168 -0.94 9.98 24.97
CA GLN A 168 -2.11 10.22 25.82
C GLN A 168 -1.83 10.26 27.34
N GLY A 169 -0.61 10.56 27.77
CA GLY A 169 -0.23 10.57 29.19
C GLY A 169 -0.07 9.18 29.81
N GLY A 170 0.16 8.13 29.00
CA GLY A 170 0.44 6.77 29.46
C GLY A 170 -0.82 5.92 29.71
N THR A 171 -1.95 6.30 29.14
CA THR A 171 -3.25 5.63 29.34
C THR A 171 -3.40 4.31 28.60
N CYS A 172 -2.52 4.00 27.64
CA CYS A 172 -2.62 2.81 26.80
C CYS A 172 -2.20 1.50 27.48
N GLY A 173 -1.74 1.53 28.73
CA GLY A 173 -1.33 0.32 29.47
C GLY A 173 -0.04 -0.34 28.96
N VAL A 174 0.48 0.09 27.81
CA VAL A 174 1.77 -0.27 27.22
C VAL A 174 2.59 1.00 26.96
N GLY A 175 3.91 0.84 26.82
CA GLY A 175 4.78 1.96 26.45
C GLY A 175 4.62 2.34 24.97
N ASP A 176 4.88 3.61 24.64
CA ASP A 176 4.75 4.16 23.28
C ASP A 176 5.49 3.34 22.22
N ALA A 177 6.75 2.96 22.49
CA ALA A 177 7.55 2.17 21.57
C ALA A 177 6.98 0.77 21.33
N GLU A 178 6.33 0.18 22.34
CA GLU A 178 5.66 -1.13 22.23
C GLU A 178 4.38 -1.01 21.41
N LEU A 179 3.59 0.04 21.63
CA LEU A 179 2.40 0.32 20.81
C LEU A 179 2.78 0.58 19.35
N ASP A 180 3.82 1.38 19.12
CA ASP A 180 4.33 1.66 17.78
C ASP A 180 4.87 0.40 17.09
N ALA A 181 5.50 -0.51 17.84
CA ALA A 181 5.92 -1.80 17.31
C ALA A 181 4.74 -2.62 16.81
N ARG A 182 3.64 -2.67 17.57
CA ARG A 182 2.41 -3.39 17.19
C ARG A 182 1.77 -2.77 15.95
N ARG A 183 1.59 -1.45 15.94
CA ARG A 183 1.07 -0.71 14.79
C ARG A 183 1.90 -0.94 13.53
N PHE A 184 3.23 -0.88 13.66
CA PHE A 184 4.12 -1.14 12.54
C PHE A 184 4.01 -2.57 12.02
N ARG A 185 3.88 -3.58 12.90
CA ARG A 185 3.59 -4.97 12.47
C ARG A 185 2.26 -5.08 11.74
N THR A 186 1.21 -4.38 12.19
CA THR A 186 -0.07 -4.32 11.48
C THR A 186 0.10 -3.72 10.07
N ILE A 187 0.89 -2.65 9.93
CA ILE A 187 1.20 -2.05 8.61
C ILE A 187 1.93 -3.04 7.69
N LEU A 188 2.91 -3.78 8.23
CA LEU A 188 3.63 -4.81 7.48
C LEU A 188 2.70 -5.95 7.06
N ALA A 189 1.86 -6.46 7.97
CA ALA A 189 0.89 -7.51 7.67
C ALA A 189 -0.14 -7.07 6.62
N PHE A 190 -0.61 -5.82 6.69
CA PHE A 190 -1.47 -5.25 5.66
C PHE A 190 -0.78 -5.16 4.29
N SER A 191 0.51 -4.81 4.27
CA SER A 191 1.30 -4.75 3.04
C SER A 191 1.52 -6.16 2.45
N ALA A 192 1.70 -7.18 3.29
CA ALA A 192 1.86 -8.56 2.88
C ALA A 192 0.63 -9.15 2.16
N LEU A 193 -0.57 -8.59 2.37
CA LEU A 193 -1.78 -8.98 1.61
C LEU A 193 -1.59 -8.77 0.10
N PHE A 194 -0.83 -7.76 -0.30
CA PHE A 194 -0.55 -7.47 -1.72
C PHE A 194 0.58 -8.34 -2.30
N GLU A 195 1.38 -8.98 -1.47
CA GLU A 195 2.43 -9.91 -1.91
C GLU A 195 1.84 -11.27 -2.25
N ALA A 196 1.02 -11.81 -1.35
CA ALA A 196 0.27 -13.05 -1.58
C ALA A 196 -0.63 -12.95 -2.82
N ALA A 197 -1.08 -11.73 -3.14
CA ALA A 197 -1.86 -11.42 -4.33
C ALA A 197 -1.12 -11.58 -5.66
N GLU A 198 0.22 -11.48 -5.69
CA GLU A 198 1.01 -11.56 -6.93
C GLU A 198 0.95 -12.97 -7.55
N THR A 199 0.74 -14.00 -6.72
CA THR A 199 0.75 -15.42 -7.14
C THR A 199 -0.66 -15.99 -7.35
N ALA A 200 -1.70 -15.31 -6.86
CA ALA A 200 -3.07 -15.81 -6.89
C ALA A 200 -3.74 -15.64 -8.27
N ALA A 201 -4.39 -16.70 -8.76
CA ALA A 201 -5.17 -16.67 -10.00
C ALA A 201 -6.48 -15.86 -9.85
N CYS A 202 -7.15 -15.93 -8.69
CA CYS A 202 -8.26 -15.05 -8.27
C CYS A 202 -8.00 -14.59 -6.83
N VAL A 203 -8.58 -13.45 -6.45
CA VAL A 203 -8.80 -13.12 -5.03
C VAL A 203 -9.85 -14.05 -4.41
N ASP A 204 -9.60 -14.53 -3.19
CA ASP A 204 -10.63 -15.09 -2.31
C ASP A 204 -11.17 -13.96 -1.44
N THR A 205 -12.26 -13.32 -1.88
CA THR A 205 -12.81 -12.14 -1.19
C THR A 205 -13.21 -12.45 0.27
N PRO A 206 -13.89 -13.56 0.59
CA PRO A 206 -14.13 -13.94 1.99
C PRO A 206 -12.86 -14.06 2.84
N ALA A 207 -11.79 -14.67 2.31
CA ALA A 207 -10.52 -14.75 3.04
C ALA A 207 -9.90 -13.36 3.25
N LEU A 208 -9.90 -12.51 2.20
CA LEU A 208 -9.39 -11.15 2.30
C LEU A 208 -10.18 -10.29 3.32
N ILE A 209 -11.51 -10.47 3.40
CA ILE A 209 -12.33 -9.80 4.43
C ILE A 209 -11.88 -10.24 5.82
N GLN A 210 -11.66 -11.55 6.04
CA GLN A 210 -11.19 -12.07 7.33
C GLN A 210 -9.81 -11.52 7.70
N ASP A 211 -8.90 -11.41 6.73
CA ASP A 211 -7.58 -10.80 6.95
C ASP A 211 -7.73 -9.31 7.33
N LEU A 212 -8.61 -8.56 6.66
CA LEU A 212 -8.89 -7.17 6.98
C LEU A 212 -9.58 -7.00 8.34
N GLU A 213 -10.43 -7.93 8.74
CA GLU A 213 -11.02 -7.94 10.09
C GLU A 213 -9.92 -8.06 11.15
N ALA A 214 -8.89 -8.87 10.91
CA ALA A 214 -7.80 -9.02 11.86
C ALA A 214 -6.92 -7.75 11.95
N LEU A 215 -6.77 -7.02 10.85
CA LEU A 215 -5.86 -5.87 10.74
C LEU A 215 -6.51 -4.50 10.95
N GLY A 216 -7.81 -4.37 10.68
CA GLY A 216 -8.54 -3.10 10.69
C GLY A 216 -9.67 -3.08 11.70
N THR A 217 -10.01 -1.91 12.22
CA THR A 217 -11.19 -1.67 13.05
C THR A 217 -12.49 -1.81 12.23
N PRO A 218 -13.67 -2.00 12.86
CA PRO A 218 -14.95 -2.04 12.13
C PRO A 218 -15.22 -0.79 11.27
N GLU A 219 -14.60 0.34 11.62
CA GLU A 219 -14.67 1.62 10.94
C GLU A 219 -13.65 1.77 9.80
N LEU A 220 -12.89 0.71 9.47
CA LEU A 220 -11.86 0.72 8.43
C LEU A 220 -12.34 1.45 7.17
N ALA A 221 -11.58 2.45 6.73
CA ALA A 221 -11.81 3.09 5.44
C ALA A 221 -10.52 3.18 4.62
N VAL A 222 -10.64 2.83 3.33
CA VAL A 222 -9.58 2.98 2.33
C VAL A 222 -9.92 4.15 1.43
N GLU A 223 -9.02 5.13 1.32
CA GLU A 223 -9.19 6.31 0.48
C GLU A 223 -8.08 6.41 -0.57
N VAL A 224 -8.46 6.62 -1.83
CA VAL A 224 -7.52 6.75 -2.94
C VAL A 224 -7.91 7.93 -3.86
N PRO A 225 -6.94 8.80 -4.24
CA PRO A 225 -7.19 10.03 -4.96
C PRO A 225 -7.52 9.79 -6.44
N TYR A 226 -7.57 10.87 -7.22
CA TYR A 226 -7.81 10.86 -8.67
C TYR A 226 -9.16 10.29 -9.11
N GLY A 227 -10.16 10.38 -8.23
CA GLY A 227 -11.50 9.86 -8.48
C GLY A 227 -11.64 8.36 -8.23
N ILE A 228 -10.66 7.71 -7.61
CA ILE A 228 -10.78 6.29 -7.29
C ILE A 228 -11.84 6.09 -6.20
N GLY A 229 -11.75 6.84 -5.10
CA GLY A 229 -12.84 7.01 -4.13
C GLY A 229 -12.49 6.59 -2.71
N THR A 230 -13.54 6.45 -1.89
CA THR A 230 -13.47 6.00 -0.50
C THR A 230 -14.30 4.74 -0.32
N TYR A 231 -13.74 3.74 0.34
CA TYR A 231 -14.29 2.41 0.56
C TYR A 231 -14.39 2.18 2.06
N LYS A 232 -15.59 1.92 2.58
CA LYS A 232 -15.84 1.88 4.03
C LYS A 232 -16.30 0.50 4.48
N GLY A 233 -15.70 0.00 5.55
CA GLY A 233 -15.87 -1.36 6.03
C GLY A 233 -15.05 -2.37 5.24
N TYR A 234 -14.99 -3.59 5.75
CA TYR A 234 -14.14 -4.64 5.22
C TYR A 234 -14.53 -5.09 3.81
N GLU A 235 -15.83 -5.18 3.51
CA GLU A 235 -16.33 -5.60 2.19
C GLU A 235 -15.91 -4.62 1.08
N ASP A 236 -16.29 -3.34 1.20
CA ASP A 236 -15.92 -2.30 0.22
C ASP A 236 -14.39 -2.21 0.08
N ALA A 237 -13.63 -2.34 1.18
CA ALA A 237 -12.18 -2.29 1.17
C ALA A 237 -11.57 -3.52 0.46
N ALA A 238 -12.00 -4.74 0.78
CA ALA A 238 -11.53 -5.97 0.16
C ALA A 238 -11.74 -5.96 -1.36
N GLU A 239 -12.94 -5.58 -1.81
CA GLU A 239 -13.26 -5.46 -3.23
C GLU A 239 -12.31 -4.49 -3.94
N TYR A 240 -12.09 -3.30 -3.37
CA TYR A 240 -11.18 -2.34 -3.98
C TYR A 240 -9.72 -2.82 -3.98
N LEU A 241 -9.21 -3.30 -2.84
CA LEU A 241 -7.83 -3.77 -2.73
C LEU A 241 -7.54 -4.93 -3.68
N SER A 242 -8.56 -5.75 -3.97
CA SER A 242 -8.45 -6.85 -4.93
C SER A 242 -8.09 -6.40 -6.35
N ILE A 243 -8.33 -5.13 -6.74
CA ILE A 243 -7.92 -4.60 -8.04
C ILE A 243 -6.39 -4.63 -8.21
N ALA A 244 -5.64 -4.57 -7.11
CA ALA A 244 -4.19 -4.70 -7.14
C ALA A 244 -3.71 -6.13 -7.46
N PHE A 245 -4.60 -7.12 -7.41
CA PHE A 245 -4.26 -8.53 -7.54
C PHE A 245 -4.16 -8.88 -9.03
N LYS A 246 -3.03 -9.46 -9.43
CA LYS A 246 -2.74 -9.78 -10.85
C LYS A 246 -3.86 -10.62 -11.49
N GLY A 247 -4.42 -11.55 -10.74
CA GLY A 247 -5.57 -12.36 -11.15
C GLY A 247 -6.83 -11.54 -11.45
N SER A 248 -7.22 -10.67 -10.52
CA SER A 248 -8.45 -9.86 -10.61
C SER A 248 -8.37 -8.77 -11.69
N ASN A 249 -7.18 -8.21 -11.93
CA ASN A 249 -6.98 -7.19 -12.96
C ASN A 249 -6.50 -7.75 -14.31
N HIS A 250 -6.45 -9.08 -14.45
CA HIS A 250 -6.03 -9.79 -15.68
C HIS A 250 -4.66 -9.36 -16.18
N GLY A 251 -3.72 -9.18 -15.25
CA GLY A 251 -2.37 -8.71 -15.52
C GLY A 251 -2.29 -7.27 -16.03
N PHE A 252 -3.37 -6.49 -15.92
CA PHE A 252 -3.35 -5.07 -16.29
C PHE A 252 -2.25 -4.32 -15.54
N TRP A 253 -2.13 -4.57 -14.23
CA TRP A 253 -1.16 -3.93 -13.36
C TRP A 253 -0.56 -4.97 -12.41
N VAL A 254 0.77 -4.99 -12.35
CA VAL A 254 1.54 -5.82 -11.43
C VAL A 254 2.46 -4.89 -10.65
N GLY A 255 2.11 -4.63 -9.40
CA GLY A 255 3.02 -4.01 -8.45
C GLY A 255 4.10 -5.00 -8.03
N ARG A 256 5.28 -4.51 -7.66
CA ARG A 256 6.32 -5.29 -6.99
C ARG A 256 6.66 -4.58 -5.69
N PHE A 257 5.74 -4.64 -4.74
CA PHE A 257 5.74 -3.76 -3.58
C PHE A 257 6.93 -3.97 -2.64
N LEU A 258 7.54 -5.16 -2.70
CA LEU A 258 8.75 -5.51 -1.95
C LEU A 258 10.07 -5.04 -2.57
N GLU A 259 10.09 -4.75 -3.87
CA GLU A 259 11.31 -4.34 -4.57
C GLU A 259 11.60 -2.85 -4.35
N ILE A 260 11.66 -2.40 -3.09
CA ILE A 260 11.97 -1.01 -2.76
C ILE A 260 13.39 -0.68 -3.24
N ASP A 261 13.54 0.29 -4.14
CA ASP A 261 14.87 0.73 -4.56
C ASP A 261 15.56 1.50 -3.41
N PRO A 262 16.63 0.97 -2.81
CA PRO A 262 17.35 1.66 -1.73
C PRO A 262 17.96 3.00 -2.19
N ASN A 263 18.07 3.22 -3.49
CA ASN A 263 18.65 4.44 -4.04
C ASN A 263 17.64 5.57 -4.26
N GLU A 264 16.36 5.28 -4.08
CA GLU A 264 15.28 6.21 -4.33
C GLU A 264 14.70 6.76 -3.01
N ARG A 265 13.72 7.66 -3.13
CA ARG A 265 13.09 8.28 -1.98
C ARG A 265 12.26 7.24 -1.23
N ALA A 266 12.63 6.95 0.02
CA ALA A 266 11.77 6.31 0.99
C ALA A 266 11.73 7.12 2.30
N PHE A 267 10.60 7.09 3.01
CA PHE A 267 10.53 7.65 4.36
C PHE A 267 9.41 6.97 5.16
N LEU A 268 9.56 7.05 6.48
CA LEU A 268 8.56 6.67 7.47
C LEU A 268 8.51 7.79 8.50
N GLU A 269 7.31 8.27 8.78
CA GLU A 269 7.05 9.31 9.78
C GLU A 269 5.89 8.88 10.66
N VAL A 270 6.05 9.04 11.97
CA VAL A 270 5.03 8.77 12.97
C VAL A 270 4.61 10.08 13.61
N SER A 271 3.31 10.34 13.75
CA SER A 271 2.82 11.53 14.44
C SER A 271 3.25 11.54 15.91
N ALA A 272 3.23 12.72 16.52
CA ALA A 272 3.62 12.90 17.92
C ALA A 272 2.78 12.08 18.92
N ASP A 273 1.57 11.70 18.54
CA ASP A 273 0.66 10.85 19.34
C ASP A 273 0.68 9.36 18.91
N GLY A 274 1.53 8.99 17.95
CA GLY A 274 1.64 7.63 17.43
C GLY A 274 0.46 7.19 16.56
N GLY A 275 -0.59 8.00 16.45
CA GLY A 275 -1.87 7.63 15.85
C GLY A 275 -1.89 7.72 14.32
N THR A 276 -0.95 8.44 13.71
CA THR A 276 -0.84 8.60 12.25
C THR A 276 0.56 8.21 11.79
N TRP A 277 0.61 7.37 10.77
CA TRP A 277 1.83 6.87 10.15
C TRP A 277 1.82 7.29 8.69
N VAL A 278 2.88 7.93 8.22
CA VAL A 278 3.05 8.26 6.82
C VAL A 278 4.28 7.54 6.31
N GLN A 279 4.09 6.75 5.25
CA GLN A 279 5.16 6.03 4.59
C GLN A 279 5.20 6.36 3.11
N GLY A 280 6.38 6.42 2.54
CA GLY A 280 6.56 6.60 1.11
C GLY A 280 7.70 5.75 0.60
N ALA A 281 7.53 5.18 -0.59
CA ALA A 281 8.55 4.37 -1.25
C ALA A 281 8.40 4.45 -2.77
N THR A 282 9.54 4.30 -3.46
CA THR A 282 9.57 4.05 -4.90
C THR A 282 9.55 2.56 -5.14
N THR A 283 8.50 2.08 -5.80
CA THR A 283 8.31 0.67 -6.13
C THR A 283 8.34 0.47 -7.64
N PRO A 284 8.99 -0.59 -8.15
CA PRO A 284 8.85 -1.00 -9.54
C PRO A 284 7.54 -1.76 -9.75
N GLY A 285 7.29 -2.09 -11.00
CA GLY A 285 6.15 -2.88 -11.42
C GLY A 285 6.01 -2.81 -12.93
N ALA A 286 4.86 -3.22 -13.42
CA ALA A 286 4.56 -3.12 -14.83
C ALA A 286 3.06 -3.02 -15.11
N PHE A 287 2.75 -2.50 -16.29
CA PHE A 287 1.42 -2.53 -16.85
C PHE A 287 1.36 -3.45 -18.07
N PHE A 288 0.13 -3.78 -18.47
CA PHE A 288 -0.19 -4.44 -19.73
C PHE A 288 0.47 -5.82 -19.87
N ASN A 289 0.32 -6.65 -18.83
CA ASN A 289 0.93 -7.96 -18.70
C ASN A 289 2.46 -7.90 -18.90
N GLU A 290 3.08 -7.03 -18.10
CA GLU A 290 4.53 -6.79 -18.07
C GLU A 290 5.14 -6.12 -19.30
N ALA A 291 4.33 -5.75 -20.30
CA ALA A 291 4.81 -5.12 -21.53
C ALA A 291 5.27 -3.66 -21.34
N LEU A 292 4.84 -2.99 -20.26
CA LEU A 292 5.27 -1.64 -19.92
C LEU A 292 5.79 -1.58 -18.47
N PRO A 293 7.07 -1.93 -18.23
CA PRO A 293 7.66 -1.86 -16.90
C PRO A 293 7.90 -0.40 -16.47
N TYR A 294 7.84 -0.17 -15.16
CA TYR A 294 8.26 1.05 -14.51
C TYR A 294 9.15 0.73 -13.30
N ALA A 295 10.11 1.62 -13.01
CA ALA A 295 11.03 1.47 -11.87
C ALA A 295 11.01 2.66 -10.89
N GLY A 296 10.30 3.75 -11.25
CA GLY A 296 10.43 5.06 -10.59
C GLY A 296 9.12 5.64 -10.06
N VAL A 297 8.13 4.80 -9.76
CA VAL A 297 6.85 5.28 -9.26
C VAL A 297 6.94 5.44 -7.75
N TYR A 298 7.07 6.68 -7.31
CA TYR A 298 7.04 7.03 -5.90
C TYR A 298 5.60 7.17 -5.39
N SER A 299 5.20 6.35 -4.44
CA SER A 299 3.90 6.40 -3.78
C SER A 299 4.06 6.81 -2.32
N GLU A 300 3.03 7.46 -1.77
CA GLU A 300 2.93 7.77 -0.35
C GLU A 300 1.59 7.25 0.18
N GLN A 301 1.60 6.74 1.40
CA GLN A 301 0.46 6.18 2.09
C GLN A 301 0.42 6.76 3.50
N GLN A 302 -0.78 6.93 4.03
CA GLN A 302 -1.03 7.33 5.40
C GLN A 302 -1.93 6.29 6.07
N VAL A 303 -1.55 5.84 7.25
CA VAL A 303 -2.31 4.88 8.06
C VAL A 303 -2.64 5.53 9.39
N THR A 304 -3.89 5.45 9.83
CA THR A 304 -4.30 5.97 11.14
C THR A 304 -4.81 4.86 12.05
N PHE A 305 -4.55 5.04 13.34
CA PHE A 305 -4.92 4.15 14.43
C PHE A 305 -5.67 4.95 15.50
N PRO A 306 -6.84 4.51 15.96
CA PRO A 306 -7.62 5.24 16.94
C PRO A 306 -7.09 4.98 18.35
N GLY A 307 -6.79 6.06 19.08
CA GLY A 307 -6.44 5.99 20.50
C GLY A 307 -5.26 5.08 20.82
N CYS A 308 -5.54 3.98 21.54
CA CYS A 308 -4.56 2.97 21.97
C CYS A 308 -4.64 1.67 21.16
N GLU A 309 -5.44 1.63 20.09
CA GLU A 309 -5.57 0.47 19.22
C GLU A 309 -4.33 0.31 18.32
N ASP A 310 -4.04 -0.91 17.92
CA ASP A 310 -3.03 -1.28 16.92
C ASP A 310 -3.63 -1.77 15.61
N ARG A 311 -4.95 -1.62 15.44
CA ARG A 311 -5.72 -1.91 14.22
C ARG A 311 -6.01 -0.64 13.43
N ILE A 312 -5.98 -0.77 12.11
CA ILE A 312 -6.12 0.34 11.16
C ILE A 312 -7.56 0.88 11.16
N GLU A 313 -7.73 2.19 11.28
CA GLU A 313 -9.02 2.88 11.07
C GLU A 313 -9.07 3.52 9.69
N HIS A 314 -8.00 4.19 9.26
CA HIS A 314 -7.91 4.75 7.91
C HIS A 314 -6.63 4.34 7.21
N TYR A 315 -6.75 4.01 5.92
CA TYR A 315 -5.64 3.84 5.01
C TYR A 315 -5.86 4.75 3.80
N THR A 316 -4.98 5.72 3.60
CA THR A 316 -5.10 6.74 2.55
C THR A 316 -3.88 6.70 1.64
N VAL A 317 -4.09 6.53 0.33
CA VAL A 317 -3.03 6.76 -0.66
C VAL A 317 -2.94 8.26 -0.92
N ARG A 318 -1.74 8.84 -0.88
CA ARG A 318 -1.55 10.28 -1.10
C ARG A 318 -1.32 10.61 -2.59
N PRO A 319 -1.74 11.80 -3.04
CA PRO A 319 -1.63 12.21 -4.44
C PRO A 319 -0.19 12.64 -4.80
N THR A 320 0.68 11.67 -5.09
CA THR A 320 2.06 11.92 -5.53
C THR A 320 2.19 11.96 -7.06
N ASP A 321 3.33 12.42 -7.57
CA ASP A 321 3.67 12.32 -9.00
C ASP A 321 3.68 10.87 -9.52
N GLY A 322 4.05 9.92 -8.66
CA GLY A 322 3.97 8.50 -8.96
C GLY A 322 2.51 8.03 -9.05
N MET A 323 1.66 8.42 -8.10
CA MET A 323 0.24 8.08 -8.15
C MET A 323 -0.45 8.69 -9.38
N ARG A 324 -0.15 9.96 -9.73
CA ARG A 324 -0.56 10.54 -11.02
C ARG A 324 -0.13 9.66 -12.19
N THR A 325 1.12 9.20 -12.20
CA THR A 325 1.65 8.36 -13.27
C THR A 325 0.85 7.06 -13.38
N LEU A 326 0.55 6.38 -12.27
CA LEU A 326 -0.29 5.18 -12.28
C LEU A 326 -1.68 5.48 -12.86
N VAL A 327 -2.30 6.58 -12.45
CA VAL A 327 -3.62 6.99 -12.94
C VAL A 327 -3.61 7.25 -14.44
N GLU A 328 -2.57 7.90 -14.98
CA GLU A 328 -2.43 8.07 -16.43
C GLU A 328 -2.40 6.73 -17.17
N HIS A 329 -1.75 5.70 -16.62
CA HIS A 329 -1.74 4.36 -17.21
C HIS A 329 -3.13 3.70 -17.18
N PHE A 330 -3.91 3.88 -16.11
CA PHE A 330 -5.32 3.45 -16.07
C PHE A 330 -6.14 4.11 -17.16
N VAL A 331 -5.96 5.41 -17.41
CA VAL A 331 -6.65 6.11 -18.50
C VAL A 331 -6.20 5.59 -19.87
N TRP A 332 -4.91 5.29 -20.06
CA TRP A 332 -4.41 4.71 -21.31
C TRP A 332 -4.97 3.32 -21.56
N GLY A 333 -4.99 2.45 -20.55
CA GLY A 333 -5.61 1.12 -20.60
C GLY A 333 -7.04 1.21 -21.09
N ALA A 334 -7.85 1.97 -20.36
CA ALA A 334 -9.27 2.14 -20.65
C ALA A 334 -9.55 2.63 -22.08
N SER A 335 -8.70 3.51 -22.62
CA SER A 335 -8.97 4.24 -23.88
C SER A 335 -8.29 3.71 -25.12
N LEU A 336 -7.19 2.95 -24.99
CA LEU A 336 -6.39 2.50 -26.12
C LEU A 336 -6.36 0.98 -26.29
N PHE A 337 -6.54 0.22 -25.21
CA PHE A 337 -6.40 -1.23 -25.23
C PHE A 337 -7.76 -1.90 -25.33
N LYS A 338 -7.90 -2.89 -26.21
CA LYS A 338 -9.10 -3.72 -26.29
C LYS A 338 -9.19 -4.70 -25.13
N ARG A 339 -8.05 -5.29 -24.72
CA ARG A 339 -7.93 -6.24 -23.60
C ARG A 339 -8.24 -5.63 -22.23
N TRP A 340 -8.15 -4.31 -22.09
CA TRP A 340 -8.35 -3.60 -20.83
C TRP A 340 -9.11 -2.29 -21.05
N GLY A 341 -10.07 -2.29 -21.99
CA GLY A 341 -10.80 -1.08 -22.35
C GLY A 341 -12.23 -1.39 -22.78
N VAL A 342 -12.73 -0.64 -23.75
CA VAL A 342 -14.16 -0.69 -24.16
C VAL A 342 -14.60 -2.12 -24.50
N GLU A 343 -13.86 -2.82 -25.34
CA GLU A 343 -14.19 -4.18 -25.75
C GLU A 343 -14.20 -5.16 -24.56
N ASP A 344 -13.21 -5.06 -23.66
CA ASP A 344 -13.15 -5.93 -22.49
C ASP A 344 -14.32 -5.68 -21.52
N ILE A 345 -14.61 -4.42 -21.20
CA ILE A 345 -15.76 -4.06 -20.33
C ILE A 345 -17.06 -4.68 -20.87
N CYS A 346 -17.27 -4.62 -22.19
CA CYS A 346 -18.47 -5.17 -22.81
C CYS A 346 -18.48 -6.70 -22.88
N ARG A 347 -17.33 -7.35 -23.04
CA ARG A 347 -17.22 -8.81 -22.89
C ARG A 347 -17.55 -9.25 -21.46
N TYR A 348 -17.14 -8.50 -20.45
CA TYR A 348 -17.49 -8.76 -19.04
C TYR A 348 -18.99 -8.58 -18.82
N HIS A 349 -19.60 -7.52 -19.37
CA HIS A 349 -21.05 -7.36 -19.35
C HIS A 349 -21.76 -8.56 -19.96
N THR A 350 -21.41 -8.98 -21.18
CA THR A 350 -22.03 -10.12 -21.85
C THR A 350 -21.91 -11.40 -21.02
N ARG A 351 -20.73 -11.64 -20.45
CA ARG A 351 -20.43 -12.88 -19.73
C ARG A 351 -21.09 -12.96 -18.34
N TYR A 352 -21.10 -11.86 -17.60
CA TYR A 352 -21.45 -11.88 -16.17
C TYR A 352 -22.76 -11.17 -15.85
N CYS A 353 -23.22 -10.24 -16.71
CA CYS A 353 -24.37 -9.38 -16.41
C CYS A 353 -25.57 -9.64 -17.32
N ALA A 354 -25.37 -10.09 -18.56
CA ALA A 354 -26.43 -10.08 -19.57
C ALA A 354 -27.54 -11.13 -19.34
N ASP A 355 -27.21 -12.27 -18.74
CA ASP A 355 -28.14 -13.39 -18.56
C ASP A 355 -29.05 -13.27 -17.32
N ASP A 356 -28.70 -12.38 -16.38
CA ASP A 356 -29.50 -12.11 -15.19
C ASP A 356 -30.24 -10.76 -15.32
N PRO A 357 -31.59 -10.74 -15.33
CA PRO A 357 -32.38 -9.52 -15.40
C PRO A 357 -32.06 -8.46 -14.34
N GLU A 358 -31.65 -8.86 -13.14
CA GLU A 358 -31.35 -7.92 -12.04
C GLU A 358 -30.01 -7.21 -12.24
N THR A 359 -29.10 -7.82 -13.00
CA THR A 359 -27.76 -7.27 -13.27
C THR A 359 -27.60 -6.77 -14.71
N ARG A 360 -28.58 -7.03 -15.58
CA ARG A 360 -28.53 -6.67 -17.01
C ARG A 360 -28.54 -5.14 -17.20
N GLN A 361 -27.42 -4.63 -17.72
CA GLN A 361 -27.27 -3.20 -18.03
C GLN A 361 -27.56 -2.82 -19.49
N TYR A 362 -27.30 -3.73 -20.41
CA TYR A 362 -27.49 -3.55 -21.85
C TYR A 362 -28.22 -4.78 -22.41
N ALA A 363 -28.97 -4.60 -23.49
CA ALA A 363 -29.66 -5.69 -24.18
C ALA A 363 -28.70 -6.55 -25.03
N SER A 364 -27.53 -6.02 -25.40
CA SER A 364 -26.51 -6.74 -26.16
C SER A 364 -25.11 -6.12 -25.98
N GLU A 365 -24.08 -6.89 -26.31
CA GLU A 365 -22.69 -6.40 -26.35
C GLU A 365 -22.53 -5.18 -27.27
N ALA A 366 -23.23 -5.17 -28.42
CA ALA A 366 -23.18 -4.05 -29.37
C ALA A 366 -23.70 -2.75 -28.76
N GLU A 367 -24.78 -2.82 -27.98
CA GLU A 367 -25.31 -1.65 -27.26
C GLU A 367 -24.33 -1.15 -26.18
N CYS A 368 -23.67 -2.07 -25.48
CA CYS A 368 -22.60 -1.71 -24.55
C CYS A 368 -21.47 -0.97 -25.27
N LEU A 369 -20.98 -1.50 -26.40
CA LEU A 369 -19.91 -0.89 -27.18
C LEU A 369 -20.29 0.50 -27.69
N ASP A 370 -21.52 0.66 -28.17
CA ASP A 370 -22.03 1.95 -28.65
C ASP A 370 -22.04 2.98 -27.51
N PHE A 371 -22.53 2.60 -26.32
CA PHE A 371 -22.53 3.48 -25.15
C PHE A 371 -21.11 3.83 -24.68
N MET A 372 -20.25 2.84 -24.48
CA MET A 372 -18.89 3.03 -23.96
C MET A 372 -18.05 3.96 -24.84
N ARG A 373 -18.25 3.93 -26.16
CA ARG A 373 -17.58 4.83 -27.12
C ARG A 373 -18.05 6.29 -27.03
N THR A 374 -19.17 6.57 -26.37
CA THR A 374 -19.64 7.94 -26.11
C THR A 374 -19.01 8.57 -24.87
N LEU A 375 -18.41 7.76 -23.99
CA LEU A 375 -17.91 8.23 -22.71
C LEU A 375 -16.61 9.02 -22.89
N PRO A 376 -16.45 10.14 -22.16
CA PRO A 376 -15.20 10.90 -22.15
C PRO A 376 -14.13 10.21 -21.29
N LEU A 377 -12.87 10.64 -21.44
CA LEU A 377 -11.77 10.20 -20.57
C LEU A 377 -11.91 10.68 -19.12
N TYR A 378 -12.67 11.76 -18.91
CA TYR A 378 -13.04 12.28 -17.59
C TYR A 378 -14.35 13.04 -17.74
N SER A 379 -15.18 13.04 -16.70
CA SER A 379 -16.38 13.87 -16.70
C SER A 379 -16.03 15.36 -16.57
N ALA A 380 -16.79 16.22 -17.24
CA ALA A 380 -16.69 17.66 -17.07
C ALA A 380 -16.94 18.12 -15.63
N GLY A 381 -17.81 17.43 -14.88
CA GLY A 381 -18.08 17.74 -13.48
C GLY A 381 -16.89 17.44 -12.57
N CYS A 382 -16.17 16.36 -12.85
CA CYS A 382 -15.01 15.93 -12.07
C CYS A 382 -13.70 16.62 -12.46
N GLY A 383 -13.60 17.06 -13.72
CA GLY A 383 -12.38 17.64 -14.28
C GLY A 383 -11.28 16.61 -14.57
N PRO A 384 -10.18 17.04 -15.21
CA PRO A 384 -9.14 16.13 -15.72
C PRO A 384 -8.32 15.44 -14.62
N ASN A 385 -8.25 16.02 -13.41
CA ASN A 385 -7.51 15.44 -12.27
C ASN A 385 -8.29 14.36 -11.53
N ARG A 386 -9.50 14.01 -11.98
CA ARG A 386 -10.33 12.96 -11.38
C ARG A 386 -10.87 12.01 -12.45
N PRO A 387 -10.02 11.44 -13.33
CA PRO A 387 -10.50 10.71 -14.50
C PRO A 387 -11.18 9.38 -14.15
N LEU A 388 -10.93 8.83 -12.97
CA LEU A 388 -11.49 7.55 -12.51
C LEU A 388 -12.83 7.69 -11.75
N ALA A 389 -13.42 8.89 -11.77
CA ALA A 389 -14.73 9.22 -11.21
C ALA A 389 -15.67 9.82 -12.26
N GLY A 390 -16.94 9.94 -11.88
CA GLY A 390 -18.00 10.50 -12.70
C GLY A 390 -18.33 9.63 -13.90
N LEU A 391 -19.15 10.15 -14.79
CA LEU A 391 -19.55 9.44 -16.01
C LEU A 391 -18.41 9.44 -17.04
N SER A 392 -17.37 8.64 -16.78
CA SER A 392 -16.15 8.54 -17.57
C SER A 392 -15.83 7.09 -17.94
N LEU A 393 -15.14 6.90 -19.07
CA LEU A 393 -14.67 5.58 -19.50
C LEU A 393 -13.69 4.95 -18.48
N PRO A 394 -12.69 5.66 -17.93
CA PRO A 394 -11.81 5.07 -16.92
C PRO A 394 -12.53 4.66 -15.63
N CYS A 395 -13.61 5.35 -15.23
CA CYS A 395 -14.41 4.89 -14.09
C CYS A 395 -15.07 3.53 -14.38
N LYS A 396 -15.72 3.37 -15.54
CA LYS A 396 -16.30 2.08 -15.97
C LYS A 396 -15.23 0.98 -16.08
N PHE A 397 -14.06 1.33 -16.60
CA PHE A 397 -12.90 0.46 -16.62
C PHE A 397 -12.44 0.04 -15.22
N LYS A 398 -12.35 0.93 -14.23
CA LYS A 398 -12.01 0.50 -12.85
C LYS A 398 -13.00 -0.54 -12.32
N HIS A 399 -14.30 -0.37 -12.58
CA HIS A 399 -15.34 -1.24 -12.04
C HIS A 399 -15.46 -2.61 -12.72
N HIS A 400 -15.08 -2.76 -14.00
CA HIS A 400 -15.22 -4.06 -14.67
C HIS A 400 -14.33 -5.16 -14.04
N PHE A 401 -13.19 -4.79 -13.44
CA PHE A 401 -12.29 -5.74 -12.77
C PHE A 401 -12.96 -6.50 -11.62
N MET A 402 -13.95 -5.90 -10.96
CA MET A 402 -14.62 -6.51 -9.80
C MET A 402 -15.88 -7.31 -10.19
N VAL A 403 -16.35 -7.19 -11.44
CA VAL A 403 -17.56 -7.88 -11.91
C VAL A 403 -17.51 -9.40 -11.71
N PRO A 404 -16.41 -10.13 -11.96
CA PRO A 404 -16.39 -11.58 -11.74
C PRO A 404 -16.55 -11.99 -10.28
N ALA A 405 -16.10 -11.15 -9.35
CA ALA A 405 -16.16 -11.43 -7.91
C ALA A 405 -17.58 -11.21 -7.38
N ASN A 406 -18.24 -10.12 -7.81
CA ASN A 406 -19.58 -9.76 -7.34
C ASN A 406 -20.42 -9.06 -8.45
N PRO A 407 -21.02 -9.82 -9.39
CA PRO A 407 -21.77 -9.24 -10.50
C PRO A 407 -22.95 -8.37 -10.05
N ALA A 408 -23.67 -8.80 -9.01
CA ALA A 408 -24.84 -8.08 -8.51
C ALA A 408 -24.48 -6.66 -8.04
N LEU A 409 -23.33 -6.51 -7.39
CA LEU A 409 -22.83 -5.21 -6.96
C LEU A 409 -22.20 -4.42 -8.12
N HIS A 410 -21.38 -5.03 -8.97
CA HIS A 410 -20.55 -4.27 -9.92
C HIS A 410 -21.12 -4.11 -11.33
N CYS A 411 -22.08 -4.93 -11.77
CA CYS A 411 -22.72 -4.76 -13.06
C CYS A 411 -23.39 -3.37 -13.22
N PRO A 412 -24.17 -2.85 -12.24
CA PRO A 412 -24.72 -1.49 -12.30
C PRO A 412 -23.66 -0.42 -12.58
N HIS A 413 -22.47 -0.57 -12.01
CA HIS A 413 -21.39 0.39 -12.11
C HIS A 413 -20.76 0.46 -13.51
N ILE A 414 -20.82 -0.61 -14.31
CA ILE A 414 -20.40 -0.60 -15.73
C ILE A 414 -21.56 -0.27 -16.69
N GLY A 415 -22.76 -0.02 -16.17
CA GLY A 415 -23.96 0.30 -16.93
C GLY A 415 -24.08 1.78 -17.35
N PRO A 416 -25.23 2.17 -17.94
CA PRO A 416 -25.62 3.57 -18.16
C PRO A 416 -25.59 4.40 -16.86
N PRO A 417 -25.66 5.74 -16.91
CA PRO A 417 -25.75 6.55 -15.69
C PRO A 417 -27.05 6.28 -14.91
N GLY A 418 -27.02 6.54 -13.59
CA GLY A 418 -28.19 6.42 -12.71
C GLY A 418 -28.55 4.99 -12.28
N GLN A 419 -27.65 4.02 -12.47
CA GLN A 419 -27.86 2.64 -12.03
C GLN A 419 -27.38 2.47 -10.59
N HIS A 420 -28.29 2.05 -9.72
CA HIS A 420 -28.01 1.80 -8.31
C HIS A 420 -27.57 0.36 -8.11
N ASP A 421 -26.63 0.15 -7.21
CA ASP A 421 -26.28 -1.18 -6.72
C ASP A 421 -27.29 -1.66 -5.64
N PRO A 422 -27.21 -2.92 -5.18
CA PRO A 422 -28.08 -3.45 -4.12
C PRO A 422 -28.01 -2.68 -2.79
N HIS A 423 -27.00 -1.83 -2.61
CA HIS A 423 -26.80 -0.98 -1.44
C HIS A 423 -27.26 0.48 -1.69
N ASP A 424 -27.98 0.72 -2.78
CA ASP A 424 -28.46 2.04 -3.20
C ASP A 424 -27.33 3.05 -3.45
N LYS A 425 -26.10 2.58 -3.75
CA LYS A 425 -24.97 3.43 -4.10
C LYS A 425 -24.96 3.68 -5.61
N LEU A 426 -24.64 4.91 -5.99
CA LEU A 426 -24.31 5.31 -7.36
C LEU A 426 -22.78 5.40 -7.49
N LYS A 427 -22.22 4.82 -8.56
CA LYS A 427 -20.81 5.01 -8.95
C LYS A 427 -20.69 5.41 -10.41
N CYS A 428 -19.58 6.04 -10.75
CA CYS A 428 -19.37 6.65 -12.06
C CYS A 428 -20.51 7.61 -12.43
N ASP A 429 -20.92 8.40 -11.45
CA ASP A 429 -21.98 9.39 -11.55
C ASP A 429 -21.46 10.74 -11.06
N ASP A 430 -21.80 11.79 -11.81
CA ASP A 430 -21.24 13.12 -11.57
C ASP A 430 -21.79 13.76 -10.30
N GLU A 431 -23.07 13.53 -9.98
CA GLU A 431 -23.69 14.11 -8.79
C GLU A 431 -23.16 13.42 -7.53
N ALA A 432 -22.99 12.10 -7.59
CA ALA A 432 -22.49 11.32 -6.47
C ALA A 432 -21.00 11.55 -6.20
N GLU A 433 -20.17 11.59 -7.25
CA GLU A 433 -18.71 11.59 -7.08
C GLU A 433 -18.09 12.97 -7.29
N CYS A 434 -18.62 13.82 -8.18
CA CYS A 434 -17.96 15.08 -8.57
C CYS A 434 -18.46 16.31 -7.79
N SER A 435 -19.18 16.13 -6.67
CA SER A 435 -19.80 17.23 -5.92
C SER A 435 -18.83 18.13 -5.15
N ASP A 436 -17.64 17.62 -4.82
CA ASP A 436 -16.57 18.40 -4.19
C ASP A 436 -15.55 18.91 -5.23
N PRO A 437 -15.59 20.20 -5.60
CA PRO A 437 -14.64 20.78 -6.55
C PRO A 437 -13.24 20.97 -5.97
N ASP A 438 -13.10 21.01 -4.64
CA ASP A 438 -11.83 21.24 -3.95
C ASP A 438 -11.11 19.92 -3.62
N GLN A 439 -11.76 18.77 -3.83
CA GLN A 439 -11.17 17.45 -3.55
C GLN A 439 -9.81 17.27 -4.24
N ALA A 440 -9.64 17.78 -5.46
CA ALA A 440 -8.40 17.67 -6.23
C ALA A 440 -7.39 18.81 -5.97
N ALA A 441 -7.67 19.70 -5.02
CA ALA A 441 -6.81 20.85 -4.74
C ALA A 441 -5.42 20.40 -4.28
N GLY A 442 -4.38 20.87 -4.98
CA GLY A 442 -2.98 20.57 -4.66
C GLY A 442 -2.46 19.22 -5.15
N TRP A 443 -3.28 18.43 -5.85
CA TRP A 443 -2.81 17.18 -6.48
C TRP A 443 -1.93 17.49 -7.70
N PRO A 444 -0.90 16.68 -7.98
CA PRO A 444 -0.19 16.73 -9.26
C PRO A 444 -1.15 16.53 -10.43
N ASP A 445 -1.12 17.44 -11.39
CA ASP A 445 -2.04 17.46 -12.53
C ASP A 445 -1.86 16.23 -13.44
N VAL A 446 -2.97 15.58 -13.81
CA VAL A 446 -3.02 14.53 -14.83
C VAL A 446 -2.94 15.20 -16.21
N VAL A 447 -1.83 15.01 -16.92
CA VAL A 447 -1.57 15.75 -18.17
C VAL A 447 -1.34 14.84 -19.37
N ARG A 448 -0.79 13.64 -19.21
CA ARG A 448 -0.38 12.78 -20.32
C ARG A 448 -1.49 11.89 -20.89
N ILE A 449 -2.72 12.37 -20.95
CA ILE A 449 -3.88 11.58 -21.44
C ILE A 449 -4.44 12.15 -22.75
N GLY A 450 -5.32 11.40 -23.41
CA GLY A 450 -5.93 11.83 -24.67
C GLY A 450 -4.87 12.08 -25.74
N ASP A 451 -4.85 13.29 -26.32
CA ASP A 451 -3.86 13.68 -27.33
C ASP A 451 -2.42 13.72 -26.81
N GLN A 452 -2.22 13.86 -25.50
CA GLN A 452 -0.89 13.88 -24.87
C GLN A 452 -0.38 12.48 -24.47
N THR A 453 -1.12 11.42 -24.82
CA THR A 453 -0.66 10.04 -24.57
C THR A 453 0.64 9.75 -25.35
N PRO A 454 1.69 9.23 -24.70
CA PRO A 454 2.96 8.95 -25.37
C PRO A 454 2.84 7.99 -26.57
N ASP A 455 3.55 8.28 -27.66
CA ASP A 455 3.51 7.45 -28.89
C ASP A 455 3.91 5.99 -28.64
N ALA A 456 4.87 5.75 -27.72
CA ALA A 456 5.28 4.40 -27.34
C ALA A 456 4.11 3.58 -26.75
N VAL A 457 3.22 4.22 -25.98
CA VAL A 457 2.04 3.57 -25.40
C VAL A 457 1.01 3.29 -26.49
N ARG A 458 0.82 4.20 -27.45
CA ARG A 458 -0.09 3.98 -28.59
C ARG A 458 0.38 2.82 -29.46
N ALA A 459 1.67 2.75 -29.77
CA ALA A 459 2.27 1.67 -30.53
C ALA A 459 2.15 0.32 -29.79
N LEU A 460 2.36 0.33 -28.46
CA LEU A 460 2.14 -0.85 -27.63
C LEU A 460 0.67 -1.31 -27.67
N ALA A 461 -0.28 -0.39 -27.55
CA ALA A 461 -1.70 -0.70 -27.63
C ALA A 461 -2.09 -1.28 -28.99
N GLU A 462 -1.62 -0.69 -30.09
CA GLU A 462 -1.86 -1.20 -31.45
C GLU A 462 -1.37 -2.64 -31.60
N ALA A 463 -0.15 -2.94 -31.13
CA ALA A 463 0.41 -4.29 -31.13
C ALA A 463 -0.38 -5.25 -30.24
N SER A 464 -0.74 -4.82 -29.02
CA SER A 464 -1.47 -5.65 -28.06
C SER A 464 -2.92 -5.94 -28.47
N ASN A 465 -3.52 -5.12 -29.32
CA ASN A 465 -4.92 -5.25 -29.73
C ASN A 465 -5.14 -6.32 -30.81
N ALA A 466 -4.07 -6.90 -31.36
CA ALA A 466 -4.15 -7.96 -32.34
C ALA A 466 -4.41 -9.31 -31.65
N GLY A 467 -5.51 -9.98 -32.00
CA GLY A 467 -5.83 -11.33 -31.50
C GLY A 467 -6.41 -11.39 -30.09
N PHE A 468 -6.84 -10.27 -29.52
CA PHE A 468 -7.39 -10.21 -28.16
C PHE A 468 -8.70 -10.99 -27.99
N GLU A 469 -9.42 -11.23 -29.09
CA GLU A 469 -10.75 -11.85 -29.10
C GLU A 469 -10.75 -13.28 -28.51
N ASP A 470 -9.63 -13.99 -28.66
CA ASP A 470 -9.46 -15.39 -28.24
C ASP A 470 -8.99 -15.56 -26.79
N GLU A 471 -8.73 -14.46 -26.09
CA GLU A 471 -8.19 -14.50 -24.74
C GLU A 471 -9.24 -14.83 -23.69
N PRO A 472 -8.84 -15.52 -22.61
CA PRO A 472 -9.76 -15.87 -21.55
C PRO A 472 -10.24 -14.62 -20.81
N LEU A 473 -11.50 -14.67 -20.35
CA LEU A 473 -12.11 -13.66 -19.50
C LEU A 473 -12.14 -14.17 -18.05
N GLY A 474 -11.99 -13.24 -17.11
CA GLY A 474 -11.97 -13.46 -15.67
C GLY A 474 -10.57 -13.81 -15.16
N CYS A 475 -10.51 -14.36 -13.96
CA CYS A 475 -9.30 -14.78 -13.23
C CYS A 475 -8.36 -15.80 -13.90
N VAL A 476 -8.49 -16.04 -15.20
CA VAL A 476 -7.55 -16.89 -15.91
C VAL A 476 -6.51 -15.96 -16.52
N LEU A 477 -5.29 -15.99 -15.98
CA LEU A 477 -4.18 -15.22 -16.55
C LEU A 477 -3.99 -15.64 -18.02
N PRO A 478 -3.92 -14.69 -18.98
CA PRO A 478 -3.64 -15.02 -20.36
C PRO A 478 -2.30 -15.76 -20.44
N THR A 479 -2.30 -16.97 -21.00
CA THR A 479 -1.05 -17.61 -21.41
C THR A 479 -0.53 -16.82 -22.60
N HIS A 480 0.65 -16.19 -22.48
CA HIS A 480 1.26 -15.49 -23.60
C HIS A 480 1.31 -16.42 -24.83
N PRO A 481 0.88 -15.98 -26.02
CA PRO A 481 1.32 -16.64 -27.24
C PRO A 481 2.84 -16.44 -27.36
N GLU A 482 3.58 -17.54 -27.43
CA GLU A 482 5.03 -17.57 -27.64
C GLU A 482 5.47 -16.84 -28.93
#